data_AF-A0A1H8VY47-F1
#
_entry.id   AF-A0A1H8VY47-F1
#
_cell.length_a   1.000
_cell.length_b   1.000
_cell.length_c   1.000
_cell.angle_alpha   90.00
_cell.angle_beta   90.00
_cell.angle_gamma   90.00
#
_symmetry.space_group_name_H-M   'P 1'
#
loop_
_entity.id
_entity.type
_entity.pdbx_description
1 polymer ?
#
loop_
_entity_poly.entity_id
_entity_poly.type
_entity_poly.pdbx_seq_one_letter_code
_entity_poly.pdbx_strand_id
1 'polypeptide(L)'
;METNKIKQIQEFGQSIWLDLLDRGLIRSGRLKKMIEEDGLRGMTSNPAIFEKAISGSADYDEQIRELAEKYQNNEAIFYELAITDIREAADLFEPVFRTGHDGFVSLEVSPHLARDTSRTIRQATELWRKTDRKNVMIKIPATAEGLPAIRRAICEGININITLLFGLDQYKAVTDAYLSGLEDRLADG
;
A
#
# COMPACT_ATOMS: atom_id res chain seq x y z
N MET A 1 29.51 11.16 -10.21
CA MET A 1 29.09 10.82 -8.83
C MET A 1 29.10 9.32 -8.72
N GLU A 2 29.67 8.79 -7.65
CA GLU A 2 29.64 7.35 -7.40
C GLU A 2 28.18 6.91 -7.24
N THR A 3 27.75 5.92 -8.03
CA THR A 3 26.40 5.37 -7.98
C THR A 3 26.21 4.69 -6.62
N ASN A 4 25.24 5.15 -5.82
CA ASN A 4 24.99 4.53 -4.52
C ASN A 4 24.52 3.07 -4.67
N LYS A 5 24.56 2.30 -3.58
CA LYS A 5 24.22 0.86 -3.57
C LYS A 5 22.75 0.58 -3.96
N ILE A 6 21.83 1.50 -3.65
CA ILE A 6 20.40 1.34 -4.01
C ILE A 6 20.25 1.38 -5.54
N LYS A 7 20.93 2.31 -6.20
CA LYS A 7 20.97 2.39 -7.67
C LYS A 7 21.67 1.18 -8.29
N GLN A 8 22.76 0.70 -7.70
CA GLN A 8 23.48 -0.48 -8.20
C GLN A 8 22.62 -1.75 -8.20
N ILE A 9 21.77 -1.96 -7.18
CA ILE A 9 20.89 -3.14 -7.10
C ILE A 9 19.90 -3.21 -8.29
N GLN A 10 19.52 -2.05 -8.86
CA GLN A 10 18.60 -2.00 -10.00
C GLN A 10 19.20 -2.63 -11.26
N GLU A 11 20.52 -2.68 -11.40
CA GLU A 11 21.20 -3.35 -12.52
C GLU A 11 20.97 -4.87 -12.51
N PHE A 12 20.59 -5.43 -11.35
CA PHE A 12 20.20 -6.84 -11.19
C PHE A 12 18.69 -7.07 -11.33
N GLY A 13 17.91 -6.04 -11.71
CA GLY A 13 16.46 -6.14 -11.89
C GLY A 13 15.67 -6.16 -10.57
N GLN A 14 16.27 -5.70 -9.47
CA GLN A 14 15.60 -5.64 -8.16
C GLN A 14 15.27 -4.20 -7.76
N SER A 15 14.01 -3.99 -7.37
CA SER A 15 13.52 -2.71 -6.85
C SER A 15 13.63 -2.65 -5.33
N ILE A 16 14.16 -1.54 -4.81
CA ILE A 16 14.23 -1.28 -3.38
C ILE A 16 13.06 -0.40 -2.96
N TRP A 17 12.26 -0.92 -2.02
CA TRP A 17 11.13 -0.21 -1.43
C TRP A 17 11.41 0.09 0.04
N LEU A 18 10.85 1.18 0.53
CA LEU A 18 11.01 1.62 1.92
C LEU A 18 9.87 1.07 2.77
N ASP A 19 10.17 0.25 3.78
CA ASP A 19 9.17 -0.24 4.74
C ASP A 19 9.00 0.72 5.92
N LEU A 20 8.55 1.93 5.59
CA LEU A 20 8.28 3.02 6.51
C LEU A 20 7.29 3.97 5.84
N LEU A 21 6.35 4.51 6.60
CA LEU A 21 5.51 5.62 6.20
C LEU A 21 5.44 6.59 7.38
N ASP A 22 5.90 7.81 7.15
CA ASP A 22 5.96 8.86 8.15
C ASP A 22 5.66 10.22 7.50
N ARG A 23 4.73 10.97 8.09
CA ARG A 23 4.27 12.27 7.59
C ARG A 23 5.41 13.30 7.54
N GLY A 24 6.27 13.32 8.56
CA GLY A 24 7.45 14.18 8.58
C GLY A 24 8.43 13.86 7.44
N LEU A 25 8.67 12.58 7.14
CA LEU A 25 9.50 12.14 6.00
C LEU A 25 8.93 12.61 4.66
N ILE A 26 7.62 12.48 4.46
CA ILE A 26 6.91 12.88 3.23
C ILE A 26 6.99 14.40 3.04
N ARG A 27 6.57 15.17 4.05
CA ARG A 27 6.40 16.63 3.94
C ARG A 27 7.69 17.43 4.01
N SER A 28 8.74 16.87 4.64
CA SER A 28 10.06 17.53 4.69
C SER A 28 10.83 17.51 3.37
N GLY A 29 10.35 16.80 2.34
CA GLY A 29 11.04 16.62 1.07
C GLY A 29 12.15 15.55 1.11
N ARG A 30 12.39 14.93 2.26
CA ARG A 30 13.36 13.82 2.40
C ARG A 30 12.96 12.62 1.56
N LEU A 31 11.67 12.24 1.56
CA LEU A 31 11.19 11.15 0.70
C LEU A 31 11.46 11.44 -0.78
N LYS A 32 11.17 12.66 -1.24
CA LYS A 32 11.45 13.09 -2.61
C LYS A 32 12.94 12.95 -2.96
N LYS A 33 13.82 13.36 -2.05
CA LYS A 33 15.27 13.19 -2.22
C LYS A 33 15.66 11.71 -2.36
N MET A 34 15.11 10.83 -1.52
CA MET A 34 15.37 9.38 -1.62
C MET A 34 14.90 8.79 -2.96
N ILE A 35 13.81 9.29 -3.52
CA ILE A 35 13.32 8.88 -4.83
C ILE A 35 14.28 9.34 -5.94
N GLU A 36 14.58 10.64 -6.00
CA GLU A 36 15.31 11.27 -7.11
C GLU A 36 16.82 10.99 -7.05
N GLU A 37 17.42 11.09 -5.86
CA GLU A 37 18.87 10.98 -5.67
C GLU A 37 19.29 9.55 -5.28
N ASP A 38 18.51 8.87 -4.45
CA ASP A 38 18.89 7.54 -3.97
C ASP A 38 18.36 6.40 -4.84
N GLY A 39 17.32 6.64 -5.63
CA GLY A 39 16.72 5.63 -6.51
C GLY A 39 15.69 4.75 -5.81
N LEU A 40 15.03 5.23 -4.76
CA LEU A 40 13.95 4.51 -4.09
C LEU A 40 12.78 4.25 -5.06
N ARG A 41 12.22 3.03 -5.06
CA ARG A 41 11.25 2.56 -6.07
C ARG A 41 9.84 2.27 -5.53
N GLY A 42 9.61 2.37 -4.24
CA GLY A 42 8.28 2.21 -3.67
C GLY A 42 8.30 2.35 -2.17
N MET A 43 7.13 2.28 -1.55
CA MET A 43 6.98 2.45 -0.10
C MET A 43 5.85 1.57 0.43
N THR A 44 6.04 1.00 1.61
CA THR A 44 5.02 0.18 2.28
C THR A 44 4.68 0.74 3.64
N SER A 45 3.42 0.50 4.02
CA SER A 45 2.91 0.71 5.37
C SER A 45 2.30 -0.59 5.90
N ASN A 46 2.05 -0.61 7.19
CA ASN A 46 1.28 -1.62 7.91
C ASN A 46 0.77 -0.97 9.22
N PRO A 47 -0.16 -1.60 9.97
CA PRO A 47 -0.70 -1.01 11.19
C PRO A 47 0.36 -0.58 12.22
N ALA A 48 1.44 -1.35 12.38
CA ALA A 48 2.51 -1.03 13.35
C ALA A 48 3.36 0.17 12.90
N ILE A 49 3.56 0.36 11.59
CA ILE A 49 4.23 1.55 11.05
C ILE A 49 3.41 2.80 11.35
N PHE A 50 2.09 2.77 11.13
CA PHE A 50 1.23 3.91 11.44
C PHE A 50 1.13 4.18 12.93
N GLU A 51 1.03 3.14 13.76
CA GLU A 51 1.00 3.29 15.22
C GLU A 51 2.22 4.07 15.72
N LYS A 52 3.42 3.71 15.25
CA LYS A 52 4.66 4.45 15.58
C LYS A 52 4.67 5.88 15.04
N ALA A 53 4.22 6.10 13.80
CA ALA A 53 4.24 7.43 13.20
C ALA A 53 3.27 8.39 13.90
N ILE A 54 2.04 7.92 14.17
CA ILE A 54 0.97 8.70 14.80
C ILE A 54 1.28 8.97 16.27
N SER A 55 1.75 7.97 17.03
CA SER A 55 2.05 8.14 18.45
C SER A 55 3.40 8.82 18.71
N GLY A 56 4.31 8.79 17.74
CA GLY A 56 5.68 9.27 17.88
C GLY A 56 5.91 10.73 17.47
N SER A 57 4.88 11.44 17.00
CA SER A 57 5.02 12.82 16.51
C SER A 57 3.75 13.65 16.74
N ALA A 58 3.88 14.98 16.70
CA ALA A 58 2.75 15.91 16.74
C ALA A 58 2.17 16.22 15.35
N ASP A 59 2.70 15.60 14.28
CA ASP A 59 2.36 15.89 12.88
C ASP A 59 0.91 15.52 12.52
N TYR A 60 0.22 14.78 13.40
CA TYR A 60 -1.15 14.30 13.23
C TYR A 60 -2.17 15.06 14.09
N ASP A 61 -1.73 15.83 15.09
CA ASP A 61 -2.60 16.39 16.13
C ASP A 61 -3.72 17.29 15.57
N GLU A 62 -3.38 18.13 14.59
CA GLU A 62 -4.33 19.04 13.98
C GLU A 62 -5.42 18.28 13.21
N GLN A 63 -5.01 17.34 12.34
CA GLN A 63 -5.95 16.55 11.57
C GLN A 63 -6.78 15.61 12.45
N ILE A 64 -6.21 15.07 13.53
CA ILE A 64 -6.96 14.28 14.52
C ILE A 64 -8.07 15.13 15.15
N ARG A 65 -7.76 16.36 15.56
CA ARG A 65 -8.77 17.29 16.12
C ARG A 65 -9.90 17.56 15.13
N GLU A 66 -9.58 17.86 13.88
CA GLU A 66 -10.58 18.11 12.83
C GLU A 66 -11.44 16.87 12.51
N LEU A 67 -10.83 15.69 12.48
CA LEU A 67 -11.54 14.44 12.20
C LEU A 67 -12.41 13.99 13.36
N ALA A 68 -12.00 14.26 14.61
CA ALA A 68 -12.77 13.95 15.81
C ALA A 68 -14.10 14.73 15.88
N GLU A 69 -14.20 15.89 15.22
CA GLU A 69 -15.46 16.62 15.09
C GLU A 69 -16.43 15.95 14.10
N LYS A 70 -15.91 15.20 13.13
CA LYS A 70 -16.68 14.58 12.03
C LYS A 70 -17.01 13.12 12.27
N TYR A 71 -16.13 12.40 12.96
CA TYR A 71 -16.20 10.96 13.13
C TYR A 71 -16.19 10.59 14.62
N GLN A 72 -17.09 9.67 14.99
CA GLN A 72 -17.14 9.09 16.34
C GLN A 72 -16.42 7.72 16.41
N ASN A 73 -15.79 7.28 15.31
CA ASN A 73 -15.13 5.99 15.18
C ASN A 73 -13.63 6.17 14.96
N ASN A 74 -12.81 5.63 15.86
CA ASN A 74 -11.35 5.67 15.77
C ASN A 74 -10.80 5.02 14.49
N GLU A 75 -11.41 3.93 14.02
CA GLU A 75 -10.97 3.28 12.78
C GLU A 75 -11.22 4.18 11.56
N ALA A 76 -12.33 4.93 11.55
CA ALA A 76 -12.61 5.89 10.49
C ALA A 76 -11.58 7.04 10.52
N ILE A 77 -11.30 7.60 11.70
CA ILE A 77 -10.26 8.64 11.86
C ILE A 77 -8.91 8.12 11.36
N PHE A 78 -8.50 6.92 11.79
CA PHE A 78 -7.25 6.29 11.36
C PHE A 78 -7.15 6.20 9.83
N TYR A 79 -8.19 5.68 9.16
CA TYR A 79 -8.13 5.53 7.71
C TYR A 79 -8.07 6.88 6.99
N GLU A 80 -8.75 7.92 7.47
CA GLU A 80 -8.64 9.25 6.87
C GLU A 80 -7.22 9.84 7.00
N LEU A 81 -6.55 9.63 8.16
CA LEU A 81 -5.13 9.99 8.33
C LEU A 81 -4.25 9.20 7.36
N ALA A 82 -4.39 7.88 7.36
CA ALA A 82 -3.58 6.99 6.53
C ALA A 82 -3.75 7.26 5.04
N ILE A 83 -4.98 7.46 4.57
CA ILE A 83 -5.28 7.80 3.18
C ILE A 83 -4.63 9.12 2.79
N THR A 84 -4.61 10.12 3.69
CA THR A 84 -3.94 11.41 3.43
C THR A 84 -2.45 11.18 3.14
N ASP A 85 -1.74 10.45 4.00
CA ASP A 85 -0.31 10.22 3.84
C ASP A 85 0.00 9.33 2.62
N ILE A 86 -0.82 8.31 2.38
CA ILE A 86 -0.70 7.43 1.21
C ILE A 86 -0.85 8.21 -0.09
N ARG A 87 -1.79 9.17 -0.15
CA ARG A 87 -1.98 10.03 -1.33
C ARG A 87 -0.78 10.95 -1.55
N GLU A 88 -0.31 11.61 -0.48
CA GLU A 88 0.87 12.48 -0.57
C GLU A 88 2.12 11.71 -1.00
N ALA A 89 2.35 10.51 -0.45
CA ALA A 89 3.46 9.66 -0.86
C ALA A 89 3.30 9.15 -2.31
N ALA A 90 2.10 8.71 -2.69
CA ALA A 90 1.81 8.25 -4.05
C ALA A 90 2.05 9.36 -5.08
N ASP A 91 1.71 10.61 -4.76
CA ASP A 91 1.96 11.77 -5.62
C ASP A 91 3.47 12.02 -5.82
N LEU A 92 4.31 11.77 -4.81
CA LEU A 92 5.77 11.86 -4.93
C LEU A 92 6.36 10.72 -5.77
N PHE A 93 5.78 9.53 -5.74
CA PHE A 93 6.21 8.38 -6.53
C PHE A 93 5.66 8.36 -7.96
N GLU A 94 4.76 9.27 -8.32
CA GLU A 94 4.10 9.33 -9.63
C GLU A 94 5.09 9.32 -10.83
N PRO A 95 6.20 10.08 -10.81
CA PRO A 95 7.19 10.04 -11.89
C PRO A 95 7.83 8.66 -12.06
N VAL A 96 8.05 7.92 -10.96
CA VAL A 96 8.58 6.55 -11.01
C VAL A 96 7.52 5.60 -11.57
N PHE A 97 6.27 5.75 -11.15
CA PHE A 97 5.17 4.91 -11.63
C PHE A 97 4.96 4.98 -13.14
N ARG A 98 5.13 6.15 -13.75
CA ARG A 98 5.05 6.32 -15.21
C ARG A 98 6.09 5.50 -15.98
N THR A 99 7.16 5.04 -15.34
CA THR A 99 8.18 4.19 -15.97
C THR A 99 7.77 2.72 -16.09
N GLY A 100 6.67 2.32 -15.43
CA GLY A 100 5.91 1.11 -15.76
C GLY A 100 6.03 -0.07 -14.77
N HIS A 101 7.06 -0.10 -13.92
CA HIS A 101 7.30 -1.27 -13.05
C HIS A 101 7.26 -0.97 -11.54
N ASP A 102 7.40 0.29 -11.15
CA ASP A 102 7.66 0.71 -9.78
C ASP A 102 6.75 1.88 -9.36
N GLY A 103 7.08 2.57 -8.29
CA GLY A 103 6.41 3.79 -7.85
C GLY A 103 5.14 3.54 -7.05
N PHE A 104 5.00 2.35 -6.46
CA PHE A 104 3.83 1.98 -5.70
C PHE A 104 3.94 2.35 -4.22
N VAL A 105 2.78 2.68 -3.62
CA VAL A 105 2.63 2.88 -2.18
C VAL A 105 1.51 1.99 -1.65
N SER A 106 1.78 1.17 -0.62
CA SER A 106 0.78 0.21 -0.12
C SER A 106 0.06 0.67 1.14
N LEU A 107 -1.26 0.50 1.19
CA LEU A 107 -2.13 0.66 2.37
C LEU A 107 -2.83 -0.67 2.70
N GLU A 108 -2.81 -1.09 3.97
CA GLU A 108 -3.37 -2.37 4.40
C GLU A 108 -4.84 -2.29 4.82
N VAL A 109 -5.61 -3.32 4.47
CA VAL A 109 -6.95 -3.55 5.05
C VAL A 109 -6.85 -3.79 6.56
N SER A 110 -7.97 -3.69 7.26
CA SER A 110 -8.05 -3.86 8.70
C SER A 110 -7.69 -5.31 9.05
N PRO A 111 -6.73 -5.54 9.97
CA PRO A 111 -6.31 -6.89 10.33
C PRO A 111 -7.45 -7.72 10.97
N HIS A 112 -8.47 -7.05 11.51
CA HIS A 112 -9.68 -7.71 12.03
C HIS A 112 -10.50 -8.41 10.94
N LEU A 113 -10.27 -8.11 9.66
CA LEU A 113 -10.95 -8.71 8.52
C LEU A 113 -10.19 -9.89 7.92
N ALA A 114 -9.03 -10.27 8.45
CA ALA A 114 -8.17 -11.31 7.86
C ALA A 114 -8.84 -12.68 7.67
N ARG A 115 -9.99 -12.92 8.31
CA ARG A 115 -10.80 -14.14 8.19
C ARG A 115 -12.23 -13.88 7.69
N ASP A 116 -12.48 -12.74 7.05
CA ASP A 116 -13.78 -12.40 6.46
C ASP A 116 -13.60 -11.90 5.01
N THR A 117 -13.64 -12.84 4.06
CA THR A 117 -13.51 -12.56 2.62
C THR A 117 -14.39 -11.41 2.15
N SER A 118 -15.67 -11.42 2.55
CA SER A 118 -16.64 -10.46 2.05
C SER A 118 -16.35 -9.04 2.56
N ARG A 119 -15.95 -8.91 3.83
CA ARG A 119 -15.54 -7.61 4.38
C ARG A 119 -14.19 -7.15 3.85
N THR A 120 -13.23 -8.05 3.65
CA THR A 120 -11.95 -7.73 3.03
C THR A 120 -12.13 -7.16 1.63
N ILE A 121 -12.96 -7.78 0.78
CA ILE A 121 -13.27 -7.28 -0.57
C ILE A 121 -13.85 -5.87 -0.47
N ARG A 122 -14.90 -5.67 0.35
CA ARG A 122 -15.55 -4.36 0.50
C ARG A 122 -14.57 -3.28 0.93
N GLN A 123 -13.75 -3.54 1.94
CA GLN A 123 -12.81 -2.55 2.44
C GLN A 123 -11.69 -2.29 1.42
N ALA A 124 -11.18 -3.32 0.74
CA ALA A 124 -10.17 -3.13 -0.29
C ALA A 124 -10.68 -2.23 -1.43
N THR A 125 -11.90 -2.47 -1.92
CA THR A 125 -12.54 -1.63 -2.94
C THR A 125 -12.81 -0.22 -2.42
N GLU A 126 -13.19 -0.04 -1.15
CA GLU A 126 -13.38 1.28 -0.54
C GLU A 126 -12.06 2.07 -0.46
N LEU A 127 -11.01 1.46 0.09
CA LEU A 127 -9.69 2.10 0.24
C LEU A 127 -9.09 2.45 -1.12
N TRP A 128 -9.22 1.56 -2.11
CA TRP A 128 -8.81 1.83 -3.48
C TRP A 128 -9.51 3.07 -4.06
N ARG A 129 -10.83 3.17 -3.89
CA ARG A 129 -11.61 4.33 -4.37
C ARG A 129 -11.25 5.61 -3.62
N LYS A 130 -11.11 5.55 -2.29
CA LYS A 130 -10.81 6.73 -1.47
C LYS A 130 -9.41 7.28 -1.69
N THR A 131 -8.43 6.40 -1.92
CA THR A 131 -7.06 6.83 -2.23
C THR A 131 -6.99 7.52 -3.58
N ASP A 132 -7.75 7.07 -4.59
CA ASP A 132 -7.88 7.76 -5.88
C ASP A 132 -6.52 8.05 -6.55
N ARG A 133 -5.64 7.04 -6.53
CA ARG A 133 -4.30 7.07 -7.12
C ARG A 133 -3.97 5.73 -7.76
N LYS A 134 -3.55 5.77 -9.03
CA LYS A 134 -3.28 4.55 -9.83
C LYS A 134 -2.09 3.74 -9.34
N ASN A 135 -1.20 4.36 -8.59
CA ASN A 135 0.01 3.75 -8.03
C ASN A 135 -0.14 3.39 -6.54
N VAL A 136 -1.36 3.31 -6.03
CA VAL A 136 -1.60 2.69 -4.73
C VAL A 136 -1.72 1.19 -4.89
N MET A 137 -1.30 0.45 -3.87
CA MET A 137 -1.61 -0.97 -3.70
C MET A 137 -2.41 -1.16 -2.43
N ILE A 138 -3.48 -1.95 -2.49
CA ILE A 138 -4.15 -2.41 -1.27
C ILE A 138 -3.48 -3.68 -0.79
N LYS A 139 -3.03 -3.68 0.46
CA LYS A 139 -2.37 -4.82 1.06
C LYS A 139 -3.39 -5.75 1.70
N ILE A 140 -3.38 -7.03 1.30
CA ILE A 140 -4.29 -8.08 1.79
C ILE A 140 -3.45 -9.27 2.26
N PRO A 141 -3.67 -9.81 3.48
CA PRO A 141 -2.94 -10.97 3.96
C PRO A 141 -3.35 -12.25 3.21
N ALA A 142 -2.37 -13.11 2.92
CA ALA A 142 -2.54 -14.38 2.24
C ALA A 142 -3.11 -15.48 3.17
N THR A 143 -4.22 -15.21 3.85
CA THR A 143 -5.00 -16.23 4.57
C THR A 143 -5.88 -17.02 3.60
N ALA A 144 -6.46 -18.14 4.05
CA ALA A 144 -7.41 -18.91 3.25
C ALA A 144 -8.59 -18.05 2.78
N GLU A 145 -9.09 -17.16 3.64
CA GLU A 145 -10.16 -16.21 3.35
C GLU A 145 -9.68 -14.99 2.54
N GLY A 146 -8.39 -14.65 2.62
CA GLY A 146 -7.76 -13.59 1.85
C GLY A 146 -7.58 -13.94 0.38
N LEU A 147 -7.30 -15.20 0.03
CA LEU A 147 -7.14 -15.66 -1.35
C LEU A 147 -8.33 -15.33 -2.28
N PRO A 148 -9.60 -15.66 -1.94
CA PRO A 148 -10.73 -15.26 -2.77
C PRO A 148 -10.93 -13.75 -2.81
N ALA A 149 -10.56 -13.01 -1.76
CA ALA A 149 -10.60 -11.55 -1.77
C ALA A 149 -9.56 -10.94 -2.73
N ILE A 150 -8.35 -11.49 -2.75
CA ILE A 150 -7.27 -11.13 -3.68
C ILE A 150 -7.71 -11.37 -5.12
N ARG A 151 -8.20 -12.57 -5.44
CA ARG A 151 -8.71 -12.91 -6.78
C ARG A 151 -9.76 -11.90 -7.24
N ARG A 152 -10.75 -11.61 -6.38
CA ARG A 152 -11.81 -10.66 -6.70
C ARG A 152 -11.28 -9.23 -6.92
N ALA A 153 -10.38 -8.76 -6.06
CA ALA A 153 -9.84 -7.41 -6.17
C ALA A 153 -8.98 -7.23 -7.44
N ILE A 154 -8.20 -8.25 -7.81
CA ILE A 154 -7.43 -8.26 -9.08
C ILE A 154 -8.38 -8.25 -10.27
N CYS A 155 -9.46 -9.03 -10.24
CA CYS A 155 -10.50 -9.00 -11.27
C CYS A 155 -11.06 -7.58 -11.45
N GLU A 156 -11.33 -6.87 -10.36
CA GLU A 156 -11.78 -5.47 -10.37
C GLU A 156 -10.71 -4.46 -10.83
N GLY A 157 -9.47 -4.89 -11.04
CA GLY A 157 -8.36 -4.05 -11.52
C GLY A 157 -7.69 -3.26 -10.39
N ILE A 158 -7.82 -3.72 -9.15
CA ILE A 158 -7.15 -3.12 -7.99
C ILE A 158 -5.74 -3.68 -7.91
N ASN A 159 -4.73 -2.83 -7.73
CA ASN A 159 -3.37 -3.32 -7.48
C ASN A 159 -3.29 -3.87 -6.04
N ILE A 160 -2.80 -5.10 -5.88
CA ILE A 160 -2.73 -5.76 -4.58
C ILE A 160 -1.29 -6.05 -4.17
N ASN A 161 -0.95 -5.67 -2.93
CA ASN A 161 0.24 -6.15 -2.24
C ASN A 161 -0.15 -7.35 -1.36
N ILE A 162 0.19 -8.57 -1.78
CA ILE A 162 -0.18 -9.78 -1.06
C ILE A 162 0.84 -10.02 0.07
N THR A 163 0.41 -9.90 1.32
CA THR A 163 1.29 -9.94 2.51
C THR A 163 1.17 -11.23 3.32
N LEU A 164 2.06 -11.40 4.30
CA LEU A 164 2.10 -12.55 5.23
C LEU A 164 2.20 -13.91 4.51
N LEU A 165 3.07 -13.97 3.51
CA LEU A 165 3.30 -15.15 2.70
C LEU A 165 4.51 -15.92 3.23
N PHE A 166 4.24 -17.09 3.83
CA PHE A 166 5.27 -17.96 4.39
C PHE A 166 5.08 -19.39 3.85
N GLY A 167 6.14 -19.95 3.26
CA GLY A 167 6.14 -21.31 2.72
C GLY A 167 5.70 -21.40 1.25
N LEU A 168 6.12 -22.48 0.60
CA LEU A 168 5.94 -22.67 -0.84
C LEU A 168 4.50 -22.99 -1.24
N ASP A 169 3.75 -23.68 -0.38
CA ASP A 169 2.36 -24.03 -0.69
C ASP A 169 1.46 -22.79 -0.66
N GLN A 170 1.70 -21.88 0.29
CA GLN A 170 1.02 -20.59 0.33
C GLN A 170 1.40 -19.73 -0.88
N TYR A 171 2.67 -19.75 -1.30
CA TYR A 171 3.11 -19.07 -2.51
C TYR A 171 2.33 -19.53 -3.75
N LYS A 172 2.23 -20.85 -3.96
CA LYS A 172 1.48 -21.42 -5.09
C LYS A 172 0.00 -21.01 -5.06
N ALA A 173 -0.63 -21.07 -3.88
CA ALA A 173 -2.03 -20.68 -3.74
C ALA A 173 -2.27 -19.19 -4.04
N VAL A 174 -1.33 -18.33 -3.65
CA VAL A 174 -1.34 -16.90 -4.00
C VAL A 174 -1.17 -16.69 -5.50
N THR A 175 -0.22 -17.39 -6.14
CA THR A 175 -0.03 -17.32 -7.59
C THR A 175 -1.28 -17.75 -8.35
N ASP A 176 -1.92 -18.84 -7.93
CA ASP A 176 -3.17 -19.33 -8.52
C ASP A 176 -4.31 -18.31 -8.39
N ALA A 177 -4.48 -17.72 -7.19
CA ALA A 177 -5.48 -16.67 -6.97
C ALA A 177 -5.22 -15.41 -7.82
N TYR A 178 -3.95 -15.03 -8.00
CA TYR A 178 -3.55 -13.91 -8.85
C TYR A 178 -3.88 -14.16 -10.32
N LEU A 179 -3.43 -15.29 -10.87
CA LEU A 179 -3.67 -15.66 -12.27
C LEU A 179 -5.16 -15.81 -12.55
N SER A 180 -5.89 -16.50 -11.68
CA SER A 180 -7.34 -16.64 -11.76
C SER A 180 -8.05 -15.29 -11.79
N GLY A 181 -7.59 -14.30 -11.01
CA GLY A 181 -8.18 -12.97 -11.00
C GLY A 181 -7.98 -12.21 -12.31
N LEU A 182 -6.82 -12.40 -12.97
CA LEU A 182 -6.56 -11.86 -14.30
C LEU A 182 -7.40 -12.55 -15.38
N GLU A 183 -7.57 -13.87 -15.29
CA GLU A 183 -8.42 -14.64 -16.19
C GLU A 183 -9.90 -14.22 -16.08
N ASP A 184 -10.40 -14.05 -14.85
CA ASP A 184 -11.75 -13.51 -14.61
C ASP A 184 -11.90 -12.12 -15.23
N ARG A 185 -10.90 -11.24 -15.06
CA ARG A 185 -10.90 -9.91 -15.67
C ARG A 185 -10.98 -9.97 -17.19
N LEU A 186 -10.17 -10.82 -17.81
CA LEU A 186 -10.15 -10.99 -19.26
C LEU A 186 -11.51 -11.49 -19.78
N ALA A 187 -12.20 -12.35 -19.02
CA ALA A 187 -13.53 -12.84 -19.35
C ALA A 187 -14.61 -11.75 -19.23
N ASP A 188 -14.46 -10.80 -18.30
CA ASP A 188 -15.39 -9.68 -18.08
C ASP A 188 -15.23 -8.53 -19.10
N GLY A 189 -14.10 -8.44 -19.81
CA GLY A 189 -13.80 -7.44 -20.85
C GLY A 189 -13.05 -6.20 -20.38
#